data_AF-A0A1J3JC02-F1
#
_entry.id   AF-A0A1J3JC02-F1
#
_cell.length_a   1.000
_cell.length_b   1.000
_cell.length_c   1.000
_cell.angle_alpha   90.00
_cell.angle_beta   90.00
_cell.angle_gamma   90.00
#
_symmetry.space_group_name_H-M   'P 1'
#
loop_
_entity.id
_entity.type
_entity.pdbx_description
1 polymer ?
#
loop_
_entity_poly.entity_id
_entity_poly.type
_entity_poly.pdbx_seq_one_letter_code
_entity_poly.pdbx_strand_id
1 'polypeptide(L)' 'KAVAVRGSRGKTWLQMTRNWGANWQSSGDLRGQRLSFRVTLLDRKTLTFLNVVPSSWWFGQTFSSRGQFF' A
#
# COMPACT_ATOMS: atom_id res chain seq x y z
N LYS A 1 14.54 -1.13 -0.42
CA LYS A 1 13.21 -1.01 -1.06
C LYS A 1 12.16 -1.39 -0.03
N ALA A 2 11.16 -0.55 0.23
CA ALA A 2 10.20 -0.73 1.33
C ALA A 2 8.80 -0.43 0.81
N VAL A 3 7.80 -1.05 1.42
CA VAL A 3 6.40 -0.72 1.15
C VAL A 3 5.73 -0.43 2.48
N ALA A 4 4.92 0.61 2.51
CA ALA A 4 4.08 0.94 3.64
C ALA A 4 2.64 1.15 3.17
N VAL A 5 1.69 0.85 4.04
CA VAL A 5 0.25 1.00 3.79
C VAL A 5 -0.36 1.90 4.86
N ARG A 6 -1.36 2.69 4.47
CA ARG A 6 -2.16 3.49 5.40
C ARG A 6 -3.64 3.39 5.05
N GLY A 7 -4.44 3.02 6.04
CA GLY A 7 -5.90 3.08 5.96
C GLY A 7 -6.41 4.51 6.20
N SER A 8 -7.54 4.85 5.61
CA SER A 8 -8.13 6.19 5.71
C SER A 8 -8.49 6.64 7.13
N ARG A 9 -8.69 5.72 8.09
CA ARG A 9 -8.94 6.06 9.50
C ARG A 9 -7.65 6.28 10.30
N GLY A 10 -6.51 5.80 9.79
CA GLY A 10 -5.21 5.91 10.44
C GLY A 10 -4.42 7.14 9.98
N LYS A 11 -3.69 7.76 10.93
CA LYS A 11 -2.77 8.86 10.65
C LYS A 11 -1.35 8.40 10.31
N THR A 12 -0.99 7.18 10.69
CA THR A 12 0.37 6.63 10.56
C THR A 12 0.49 5.63 9.41
N TRP A 13 1.68 5.54 8.84
CA TRP A 13 2.03 4.52 7.84
C TRP A 13 2.47 3.24 8.53
N LEU A 14 1.82 2.12 8.21
CA LEU A 14 2.24 0.79 8.64
C LEU A 14 3.28 0.24 7.66
N GLN A 15 4.47 -0.08 8.15
CA GLN A 15 5.45 -0.79 7.33
C GLN A 15 4.94 -2.19 7.01
N MET A 16 5.07 -2.61 5.75
CA MET A 16 4.73 -3.95 5.32
C MET A 16 5.96 -4.83 5.37
N THR A 17 5.76 -6.08 5.76
CA THR A 17 6.79 -7.12 5.71
C THR A 17 6.85 -7.71 4.32
N ARG A 18 8.07 -7.86 3.78
CA ARG A 18 8.29 -8.54 2.50
C ARG A 18 8.31 -10.04 2.75
N ASN A 19 7.40 -10.78 2.12
CA ASN A 19 7.38 -12.24 2.24
C ASN A 19 8.34 -12.86 1.20
N TRP A 20 8.06 -12.68 -0.10
CA TRP A 20 8.91 -13.13 -1.21
C TRP A 20 8.74 -12.20 -2.41
N GLY A 21 9.73 -12.12 -3.32
CA GLY A 21 9.57 -11.39 -4.59
C GLY A 21 9.00 -9.96 -4.43
N ALA A 22 7.88 -9.67 -5.08
CA ALA A 22 7.12 -8.42 -4.92
C ALA A 22 5.84 -8.61 -4.05
N ASN A 23 5.78 -9.67 -3.25
CA ASN A 23 4.71 -9.93 -2.29
C ASN A 23 5.03 -9.28 -0.92
N TRP A 24 4.09 -8.49 -0.41
CA TRP A 24 4.20 -7.76 0.84
C TRP A 24 2.92 -7.93 1.65
N GLN A 25 3.04 -7.97 2.98
CA GLN A 25 1.92 -8.15 3.89
C GLN A 25 1.95 -7.13 5.02
N SER A 26 0.78 -6.68 5.46
CA SER A 26 0.59 -5.92 6.71
C SER A 26 -0.23 -6.73 7.71
N SER A 27 0.05 -6.58 9.00
CA SER A 27 -0.72 -7.19 10.09
C SER A 27 -1.84 -6.29 10.65
N GLY A 28 -1.95 -5.04 10.19
CA GLY A 28 -2.99 -4.11 10.66
C GLY A 28 -4.37 -4.42 10.08
N ASP A 29 -5.44 -4.21 10.88
CA ASP A 29 -6.81 -4.28 10.38
C ASP A 29 -7.16 -3.05 9.53
N LEU A 30 -7.23 -3.27 8.22
CA LEU A 30 -7.48 -2.24 7.22
C LEU A 30 -8.82 -2.42 6.50
N ARG A 31 -9.66 -3.36 6.96
CA ARG A 31 -10.95 -3.66 6.35
C ARG A 31 -11.90 -2.45 6.43
N GLY A 32 -12.69 -2.25 5.39
CA GLY A 32 -13.66 -1.14 5.34
C GLY A 32 -13.02 0.25 5.26
N GLN A 33 -11.74 0.34 4.85
CA GLN A 33 -10.99 1.59 4.72
C GLN A 33 -10.45 1.75 3.31
N ARG A 34 -10.30 2.99 2.85
CA ARG A 34 -9.53 3.25 1.63
C ARG A 34 -8.06 3.05 1.94
N LEU A 35 -7.33 2.41 1.02
CA LEU A 35 -5.92 2.12 1.24
C LEU A 35 -5.04 2.99 0.37
N SER A 36 -4.03 3.58 0.99
CA SER A 36 -2.92 4.28 0.34
C SER A 36 -1.64 3.49 0.54
N PHE A 37 -0.73 3.58 -0.42
CA PHE A 37 0.54 2.87 -0.40
C PHE A 37 1.69 3.85 -0.59
N ARG A 38 2.79 3.62 0.10
CA ARG A 38 4.06 4.32 -0.11
C ARG A 38 5.10 3.28 -0.49
N VAL A 39 5.72 3.46 -1.65
CA VAL A 39 6.68 2.51 -2.20
C VAL A 39 8.02 3.21 -2.39
N THR A 40 9.07 2.64 -1.82
CA THR A 40 10.45 3.08 -1.99
C THR A 40 11.22 2.05 -2.80
N LEU A 41 11.79 2.47 -3.93
CA LEU A 41 12.59 1.65 -4.83
C LEU A 41 14.02 1.42 -4.29
N LEU A 42 14.83 0.69 -5.07
CA LEU A 42 16.23 0.41 -4.72
C LEU A 42 17.11 1.67 -4.79
N ASP A 43 16.87 2.52 -5.77
CA ASP A 43 17.51 3.84 -5.95
C ASP A 43 17.01 4.90 -4.95
N ARG A 44 16.27 4.48 -3.91
CA ARG A 44 15.69 5.31 -2.85
C ARG A 44 14.58 6.27 -3.31
N LYS A 45 14.17 6.25 -4.59
CA LYS A 45 12.98 7.00 -5.03
C LYS A 45 11.75 6.48 -4.31
N THR A 46 10.96 7.40 -3.76
CA THR A 46 9.74 7.08 -3.02
C THR A 46 8.55 7.73 -3.68
N LEU A 47 7.50 6.96 -3.94
CA LEU A 47 6.23 7.48 -4.46
C LEU A 47 5.08 7.06 -3.55
N THR A 48 4.12 7.97 -3.37
CA THR A 48 2.92 7.74 -2.57
C THR A 48 1.71 7.67 -3.48
N PHE A 49 1.01 6.54 -3.40
CA PHE A 49 -0.22 6.26 -4.11
C PHE A 49 -1.39 6.41 -3.14
N LEU A 50 -2.16 7.48 -3.28
CA LEU A 50 -3.26 7.80 -2.35
C LEU A 50 -4.56 7.14 -2.78
N ASN A 51 -5.25 6.51 -1.82
CA ASN A 51 -6.59 5.95 -1.97
C ASN A 51 -6.78 5.03 -3.19
N VAL A 52 -5.76 4.22 -3.51
CA VAL A 52 -5.79 3.28 -4.66
C VAL A 52 -6.90 2.24 -4.50
N VAL A 53 -7.16 1.83 -3.27
CA VAL A 53 -8.18 0.83 -2.94
C VAL A 53 -9.37 1.56 -2.29
N PRO A 54 -10.60 1.41 -2.81
CA PRO A 54 -11.81 2.01 -2.23
C PRO A 54 -12.24 1.26 -0.97
N SER A 55 -12.98 1.88 -0.06
CA SER A 55 -13.37 1.27 1.24
C SER A 55 -14.29 0.05 1.15
N SER A 56 -14.87 -0.22 -0.03
CA SER A 56 -15.75 -1.37 -0.31
C SER A 56 -15.00 -2.63 -0.78
N TRP A 57 -13.67 -2.66 -0.65
CA TRP A 57 -12.84 -3.76 -1.11
C TRP A 57 -13.06 -5.06 -0.31
N TRP A 58 -12.86 -6.18 -1.00
CA TRP A 58 -12.87 -7.54 -0.46
C TRP A 58 -11.58 -8.28 -0.83
N PHE A 59 -11.25 -9.33 -0.08
CA PHE A 59 -10.11 -10.18 -0.38
C PHE A 59 -10.23 -10.81 -1.79
N GLY A 60 -9.09 -10.99 -2.46
CA GLY A 60 -9.02 -11.56 -3.82
C GLY A 60 -9.20 -10.53 -4.95
N GLN A 61 -9.51 -9.28 -4.64
CA GLN A 61 -9.62 -8.23 -5.66
C GLN A 61 -8.26 -7.61 -6.01
N THR A 62 -8.17 -7.09 -7.24
CA THR A 62 -7.00 -6.37 -7.74
C THR A 62 -7.35 -4.91 -8.02
N PHE A 63 -6.48 -4.00 -7.62
CA PHE A 63 -6.62 -2.56 -7.83
C PHE A 63 -5.35 -2.00 -8.45
N SER A 64 -5.48 -0.97 -9.29
CA SER A 64 -4.37 -0.33 -9.98
C SER A 64 -4.43 1.18 -9.82
N SER A 65 -3.28 1.84 -9.95
CA SER A 65 -3.16 3.29 -9.96
C SER A 65 -2.51 3.74 -11.26
N ARG A 66 -2.78 4.97 -11.70
CA ARG A 66 -2.09 5.59 -12.84
C ARG A 66 -0.71 6.14 -12.49
N GLY A 67 -0.34 6.22 -11.21
CA GLY A 67 0.97 6.71 -10.79
C GLY A 67 2.07 5.72 -11.21
N GLN A 68 3.22 6.25 -11.59
CA GLN A 68 4.41 5.44 -11.89
C GLN A 68 5.69 6.17 -11.48
N PHE A 69 6.78 5.42 -11.42
CA PHE A 69 8.13 5.98 -11.28
C PHE A 69 8.67 6.40 -12.65
N PHE A 70 9.48 7.44 -12.67
CA PHE A 70 10.19 7.95 -13.85
C PHE A 70 11.71 7.81 -13.65
#